data_AF-A0A0R3Q7Z7-F1
#
_entry.id   AF-A0A0R3Q7Z7-F1
#
_cell.length_a   1.000
_cell.length_b   1.000
_cell.length_c   1.000
_cell.angle_alpha   90.00
_cell.angle_beta   90.00
_cell.angle_gamma   90.00
#
_symmetry.space_group_name_H-M   'P 1'
#
loop_
_entity.id
_entity.type
_entity.pdbx_description
1 polymer ?
#
loop_
_entity_poly.entity_id
_entity_poly.type
_entity_poly.pdbx_seq_one_letter_code
_entity_poly.pdbx_strand_id
1 'polypeptide(L)'
;MNTDELTELWFGHCAFHAGEYRKAISIYERMLIRKNCPPEVNVYIACCFFFLGLCAEAKQYAEKGPKSALQNRLLLHLAYRLKDEKQLLVNRNNLQSTAEDQLSLAAMHYLNSHYQEAIDIYKKILANKKNFIALNVYLALCYYKLDYYDVSLVSI
;
A
#
# COMPACT_ATOMS: atom_id res chain seq x y z
N MET A 1 -7.20 2.61 -25.76
CA MET A 1 -8.03 3.05 -24.63
C MET A 1 -8.87 4.20 -25.12
N ASN A 2 -10.19 4.10 -25.05
CA ASN A 2 -11.09 5.19 -25.45
C ASN A 2 -11.03 6.30 -24.39
N THR A 3 -11.27 7.56 -24.76
CA THR A 3 -11.23 8.71 -23.85
C THR A 3 -12.14 8.50 -22.63
N ASP A 4 -13.31 7.89 -22.83
CA ASP A 4 -14.27 7.58 -21.76
C ASP A 4 -13.73 6.57 -20.73
N GLU A 5 -12.97 5.55 -21.16
CA GLU A 5 -12.38 4.54 -20.28
C GLU A 5 -11.28 5.15 -19.40
N LEU A 6 -10.47 6.05 -19.99
CA LEU A 6 -9.43 6.76 -19.26
C LEU A 6 -10.07 7.72 -18.23
N THR A 7 -11.15 8.40 -18.60
CA THR A 7 -11.89 9.29 -17.70
C THR A 7 -12.47 8.54 -16.50
N GLU A 8 -13.08 7.37 -16.70
CA GLU A 8 -13.60 6.56 -15.58
C GLU A 8 -12.49 6.06 -14.64
N LEU A 9 -11.35 5.64 -15.20
CA LEU A 9 -10.19 5.23 -14.41
C LEU A 9 -9.74 6.36 -13.47
N TRP A 10 -9.64 7.58 -14.01
CA TRP A 10 -9.29 8.76 -13.23
C TRP A 10 -10.35 9.14 -12.20
N PHE A 11 -11.64 8.96 -12.50
CA PHE A 11 -12.68 9.18 -11.50
C PHE A 11 -12.59 8.20 -10.33
N GLY A 12 -12.34 6.92 -10.61
CA GLY A 12 -12.09 5.93 -9.57
C GLY A 12 -10.85 6.26 -8.75
N HIS A 13 -9.77 6.70 -9.41
CA HIS A 13 -8.52 7.09 -8.75
C HIS A 13 -8.73 8.29 -7.83
N CYS A 14 -9.39 9.35 -8.31
CA CYS A 14 -9.72 10.52 -7.50
C CYS A 14 -10.63 10.16 -6.32
N ALA A 15 -11.64 9.33 -6.52
CA ALA A 15 -12.51 8.86 -5.43
C ALA A 15 -11.72 8.09 -4.36
N PHE A 16 -10.80 7.21 -4.78
CA PHE A 16 -9.92 6.47 -3.86
C PHE A 16 -9.05 7.43 -3.02
N HIS A 17 -8.40 8.39 -3.66
CA HIS A 17 -7.53 9.36 -2.98
C HIS A 17 -8.30 10.39 -2.13
N ALA A 18 -9.59 10.59 -2.39
CA ALA A 18 -10.50 11.34 -1.53
C ALA A 18 -11.01 10.53 -0.31
N GLY A 19 -10.63 9.25 -0.19
CA GLY A 19 -11.14 8.35 0.86
C GLY A 19 -12.54 7.80 0.60
N GLU A 20 -13.14 8.08 -0.57
CA GLU A 20 -14.48 7.61 -0.97
C GLU A 20 -14.41 6.18 -1.54
N TYR A 21 -13.88 5.22 -0.77
CA TYR A 21 -13.56 3.87 -1.26
C TYR A 21 -14.76 3.13 -1.86
N ARG A 22 -15.96 3.27 -1.27
CA ARG A 22 -17.17 2.62 -1.81
C ARG A 22 -17.56 3.16 -3.18
N LYS A 23 -17.42 4.47 -3.39
CA LYS A 23 -17.66 5.11 -4.68
C LYS A 23 -16.62 4.68 -5.71
N ALA A 24 -15.35 4.62 -5.33
CA ALA A 24 -14.29 4.10 -6.19
C ALA A 24 -14.59 2.66 -6.65
N ILE A 25 -15.01 1.78 -5.73
CA ILE A 25 -15.45 0.41 -6.04
C ILE A 25 -16.57 0.43 -7.07
N SER A 26 -17.64 1.19 -6.85
CA SER A 26 -18.77 1.26 -7.78
C SER A 26 -18.38 1.78 -9.18
N ILE A 27 -17.40 2.69 -9.27
CA ILE A 27 -16.87 3.14 -10.56
C ILE A 27 -16.13 1.99 -11.25
N TYR A 28 -15.19 1.37 -10.55
CA TYR A 28 -14.36 0.30 -11.11
C TYR A 28 -15.15 -0.97 -11.46
N GLU A 29 -16.14 -1.38 -10.67
CA GLU A 29 -16.99 -2.53 -10.97
C GLU A 29 -17.81 -2.31 -12.25
N ARG A 30 -18.25 -1.08 -12.53
CA ARG A 30 -18.88 -0.75 -13.83
C ARG A 30 -17.90 -0.89 -14.99
N MET A 31 -16.61 -0.56 -14.77
CA MET A 31 -15.58 -0.76 -15.79
C MET A 31 -15.38 -2.25 -16.12
N LEU A 32 -15.45 -3.14 -15.13
CA LEU A 32 -15.25 -4.60 -15.33
C LEU A 32 -16.25 -5.22 -16.33
N ILE A 33 -17.40 -4.59 -16.56
CA ILE A 33 -18.42 -5.06 -17.52
C ILE A 33 -18.01 -4.73 -18.98
N ARG A 34 -17.09 -3.79 -19.19
CA ARG A 34 -16.67 -3.32 -20.51
C ARG A 34 -15.62 -4.26 -21.12
N LYS A 35 -15.73 -4.56 -22.42
CA LYS A 35 -14.84 -5.49 -23.14
C LYS A 35 -13.34 -5.13 -23.05
N ASN A 36 -13.01 -3.85 -22.97
CA ASN A 36 -11.62 -3.37 -22.95
C ASN A 36 -11.18 -2.87 -21.56
N CYS A 37 -11.79 -3.37 -20.49
CA CYS A 37 -11.40 -3.00 -19.13
C CYS A 37 -9.93 -3.37 -18.87
N PRO A 38 -9.10 -2.44 -18.38
CA PRO A 38 -7.75 -2.77 -17.96
C PRO A 38 -7.77 -3.84 -16.86
N PRO A 39 -6.95 -4.88 -16.94
CA PRO A 39 -6.93 -5.95 -15.95
C PRO A 39 -6.53 -5.46 -14.54
N GLU A 40 -5.78 -4.34 -14.46
CA GLU A 40 -5.35 -3.68 -13.23
C GLU A 40 -6.51 -3.16 -12.38
N VAL A 41 -7.69 -2.94 -12.98
CA VAL A 41 -8.90 -2.47 -12.26
C VAL A 41 -9.25 -3.38 -11.09
N ASN A 42 -9.05 -4.70 -11.23
CA ASN A 42 -9.22 -5.64 -10.12
C ASN A 42 -8.32 -5.31 -8.91
N VAL A 43 -7.05 -4.93 -9.16
CA VAL A 43 -6.12 -4.54 -8.09
C VAL A 43 -6.56 -3.22 -7.44
N TYR A 44 -7.10 -2.28 -8.21
CA TYR A 44 -7.60 -1.00 -7.66
C TYR A 44 -8.84 -1.21 -6.78
N ILE A 45 -9.76 -2.10 -7.17
CA ILE A 45 -10.89 -2.52 -6.32
C ILE A 45 -10.36 -3.19 -5.05
N ALA A 46 -9.37 -4.06 -5.17
CA ALA A 46 -8.74 -4.72 -4.02
C ALA A 46 -8.12 -3.73 -3.03
N CYS A 47 -7.44 -2.68 -3.52
CA CYS A 47 -6.97 -1.58 -2.68
C CYS A 47 -8.12 -0.91 -1.92
N CYS A 48 -9.24 -0.62 -2.58
CA CYS A 48 -10.40 -0.02 -1.92
C CYS A 48 -10.94 -0.91 -0.78
N PHE A 49 -11.11 -2.21 -1.03
CA PHE A 49 -11.54 -3.15 0.00
C PHE A 49 -10.56 -3.26 1.16
N PHE A 50 -9.25 -3.22 0.89
CA PHE A 50 -8.22 -3.24 1.93
C PHE A 50 -8.31 -2.03 2.86
N PHE A 51 -8.54 -0.83 2.32
CA PHE A 51 -8.73 0.38 3.13
C PHE A 51 -10.08 0.41 3.88
N LEU A 52 -11.09 -0.30 3.38
CA LEU A 52 -12.34 -0.55 4.12
C LEU A 52 -12.21 -1.64 5.21
N GLY A 53 -11.06 -2.31 5.32
CA GLY A 53 -10.83 -3.41 6.26
C GLY A 53 -11.40 -4.76 5.82
N LEU A 54 -12.01 -4.83 4.62
CA LEU A 54 -12.62 -6.03 4.05
C LEU A 54 -11.54 -6.90 3.39
N CYS A 55 -10.77 -7.60 4.21
CA CYS A 55 -9.54 -8.27 3.79
C CYS A 55 -9.79 -9.50 2.89
N ALA A 56 -10.89 -10.22 3.08
CA ALA A 56 -11.20 -11.41 2.28
C ALA A 56 -11.53 -11.01 0.83
N GLU A 57 -12.40 -10.02 0.67
CA GLU A 57 -12.79 -9.44 -0.61
C GLU A 57 -11.60 -8.80 -1.32
N ALA A 58 -10.78 -8.05 -0.58
CA ALA A 58 -9.54 -7.49 -1.10
C ALA A 58 -8.62 -8.57 -1.69
N LYS A 59 -8.42 -9.69 -0.98
CA LYS A 59 -7.59 -10.80 -1.47
C LYS A 59 -8.17 -11.41 -2.75
N GLN A 60 -9.48 -11.68 -2.79
CA GLN A 60 -10.14 -12.23 -3.98
C GLN A 60 -9.97 -11.34 -5.22
N TYR A 61 -10.11 -10.02 -5.09
CA TYR A 61 -9.92 -9.10 -6.20
C TYR A 61 -8.43 -8.98 -6.58
N ALA A 62 -7.52 -8.95 -5.61
CA ALA A 62 -6.08 -8.86 -5.88
C ALA A 62 -5.57 -10.05 -6.69
N GLU A 63 -6.06 -11.26 -6.39
CA GLU A 63 -5.68 -12.51 -7.06
C GLU A 63 -6.25 -12.63 -8.49
N LYS A 64 -7.34 -11.92 -8.81
CA LYS A 64 -7.87 -11.80 -10.19
C LYS A 64 -7.07 -10.81 -11.04
N GLY A 65 -6.39 -9.87 -10.41
CA GLY A 65 -5.59 -8.85 -11.09
C GLY A 65 -4.24 -9.38 -11.60
N PRO A 66 -3.59 -8.66 -12.52
CA PRO A 66 -2.28 -9.03 -13.03
C PRO A 66 -1.22 -8.90 -11.93
N LYS A 67 -0.21 -9.77 -11.97
CA LYS A 67 0.97 -9.66 -11.11
C LYS A 67 1.68 -8.33 -11.38
N SER A 68 1.87 -7.55 -10.33
CA SER A 68 2.52 -6.24 -10.38
C SER A 68 3.12 -5.89 -9.02
N ALA A 69 4.00 -4.88 -8.97
CA ALA A 69 4.56 -4.40 -7.70
C ALA A 69 3.45 -3.93 -6.73
N LEU A 70 2.44 -3.21 -7.23
CA LEU A 70 1.29 -2.78 -6.42
C LEU A 70 0.52 -3.98 -5.85
N GLN A 71 0.21 -4.97 -6.69
CA GLN A 71 -0.49 -6.18 -6.25
C GLN A 71 0.32 -6.94 -5.19
N ASN A 72 1.64 -7.12 -5.40
CA ASN A 72 2.48 -7.83 -4.44
C ASN A 72 2.54 -7.12 -3.08
N ARG A 73 2.68 -5.78 -3.07
CA ARG A 73 2.61 -5.00 -1.82
C ARG A 73 1.25 -5.18 -1.13
N LEU A 74 0.15 -5.10 -1.87
CA LEU A 74 -1.19 -5.32 -1.31
C LEU A 74 -1.32 -6.72 -0.69
N LEU A 75 -0.88 -7.76 -1.41
CA LEU A 75 -0.92 -9.15 -0.93
C LEU A 75 -0.01 -9.38 0.28
N LEU A 76 1.12 -8.68 0.39
CA LEU A 76 1.97 -8.69 1.58
C LEU A 76 1.19 -8.18 2.80
N HIS A 77 0.58 -6.99 2.70
CA HIS A 77 -0.20 -6.41 3.79
C HIS A 77 -1.44 -7.25 4.15
N LEU A 78 -2.11 -7.85 3.15
CA LEU A 78 -3.23 -8.75 3.37
C LEU A 78 -2.79 -10.04 4.09
N ALA A 79 -1.67 -10.65 3.67
CA ALA A 79 -1.13 -11.83 4.32
C ALA A 79 -0.83 -11.58 5.80
N TYR A 80 -0.26 -10.42 6.14
CA TYR A 80 -0.07 -10.01 7.53
C TYR A 80 -1.39 -9.92 8.30
N ARG A 81 -2.38 -9.18 7.77
CA ARG A 81 -3.69 -9.01 8.43
C ARG A 81 -4.46 -10.32 8.60
N LEU A 82 -4.33 -11.23 7.63
CA LEU A 82 -4.99 -12.54 7.62
C LEU A 82 -4.17 -13.62 8.34
N LYS A 83 -3.00 -13.29 8.91
CA LYS A 83 -2.08 -14.22 9.58
C LYS A 83 -1.65 -15.40 8.69
N ASP A 84 -1.47 -15.14 7.38
CA ASP A 84 -0.99 -16.12 6.39
C ASP A 84 0.54 -16.01 6.26
N GLU A 85 1.26 -16.65 7.19
CA GLU A 85 2.73 -16.56 7.28
C GLU A 85 3.44 -17.03 6.01
N LYS A 86 2.87 -18.04 5.33
CA LYS A 86 3.43 -18.58 4.09
C LYS A 86 3.39 -17.52 2.99
N GLN A 87 2.23 -16.90 2.76
CA GLN A 87 2.11 -15.85 1.75
C GLN A 87 2.86 -14.58 2.16
N LEU A 88 2.93 -14.28 3.45
CA LEU A 88 3.70 -13.14 3.95
C LEU A 88 5.18 -13.27 3.54
N LEU A 89 5.79 -14.45 3.73
CA LEU A 89 7.17 -14.70 3.33
C LEU A 89 7.35 -14.61 1.80
N VAL A 90 6.46 -15.23 1.03
CA VAL A 90 6.52 -15.21 -0.44
C VAL A 90 6.45 -13.77 -0.97
N ASN A 91 5.46 -12.99 -0.53
CA ASN A 91 5.27 -11.62 -1.01
C ASN A 91 6.40 -10.70 -0.54
N ARG A 92 6.99 -10.94 0.64
CA ARG A 92 8.15 -10.20 1.14
C ARG A 92 9.38 -10.43 0.26
N ASN A 93 9.63 -11.68 -0.15
CA ASN A 93 10.77 -12.03 -1.01
C ASN A 93 10.63 -11.47 -2.43
N ASN A 94 9.41 -11.15 -2.87
CA ASN A 94 9.14 -10.53 -4.16
C ASN A 94 9.29 -9.00 -4.16
N LEU A 95 9.50 -8.37 -2.99
CA LEU A 95 9.75 -6.93 -2.92
C LEU A 95 11.09 -6.58 -3.59
N GLN A 96 11.11 -5.45 -4.29
CA GLN A 96 12.30 -4.93 -4.95
C GLN A 96 12.91 -3.76 -4.15
N SER A 97 13.91 -3.11 -4.73
CA SER A 97 14.61 -1.96 -4.16
C SER A 97 13.93 -0.61 -4.43
N THR A 98 12.73 -0.61 -5.01
CA THR A 98 11.95 0.61 -5.26
C THR A 98 11.55 1.29 -3.95
N ALA A 99 11.33 2.60 -3.99
CA ALA A 99 10.99 3.34 -2.77
C ALA A 99 9.68 2.80 -2.14
N GLU A 100 8.67 2.54 -2.96
CA GLU A 100 7.36 2.05 -2.54
C GLU A 100 7.42 0.65 -1.91
N ASP A 101 8.27 -0.23 -2.43
CA ASP A 101 8.47 -1.57 -1.85
C ASP A 101 9.22 -1.49 -0.52
N GLN A 102 10.26 -0.66 -0.43
CA GLN A 102 10.98 -0.44 0.82
C GLN A 102 10.10 0.23 1.88
N LEU A 103 9.22 1.15 1.49
CA LEU A 103 8.22 1.72 2.41
C LEU A 103 7.23 0.67 2.92
N SER A 104 6.82 -0.27 2.06
CA SER A 104 5.95 -1.38 2.49
C SER A 104 6.67 -2.33 3.44
N LEU A 105 7.96 -2.60 3.20
CA LEU A 105 8.80 -3.38 4.10
C LEU A 105 9.00 -2.68 5.46
N ALA A 106 9.25 -1.37 5.48
CA ALA A 106 9.36 -0.59 6.71
C ALA A 106 8.05 -0.61 7.51
N ALA A 107 6.89 -0.53 6.84
CA ALA A 107 5.60 -0.70 7.48
C ALA A 107 5.43 -2.10 8.09
N MET A 108 5.90 -3.16 7.44
CA MET A 108 5.92 -4.51 8.04
C MET A 108 6.79 -4.56 9.28
N HIS A 109 7.98 -3.97 9.25
CA HIS A 109 8.85 -3.89 10.42
C HIS A 109 8.17 -3.16 11.58
N TYR A 110 7.56 -2.01 11.32
CA TYR A 110 6.79 -1.26 12.31
C TYR A 110 5.66 -2.09 12.93
N LEU A 111 4.86 -2.77 12.10
CA LEU A 111 3.73 -3.59 12.58
C LEU A 111 4.17 -4.81 13.41
N ASN A 112 5.41 -5.29 13.22
CA ASN A 112 5.99 -6.38 14.00
C ASN A 112 6.82 -5.89 15.20
N SER A 113 6.77 -4.59 15.52
CA SER A 113 7.59 -3.96 16.57
C SER A 113 9.10 -4.00 16.32
N HIS A 114 9.53 -4.27 15.08
CA HIS A 114 10.91 -4.17 14.61
C HIS A 114 11.24 -2.71 14.26
N TYR A 115 11.15 -1.81 15.23
CA TYR A 115 11.19 -0.37 14.98
C TYR A 115 12.55 0.12 14.47
N GLN A 116 13.65 -0.52 14.88
CA GLN A 116 14.99 -0.15 14.43
C GLN A 116 15.18 -0.41 12.93
N GLU A 117 14.70 -1.55 12.44
CA GLU A 117 14.75 -1.90 11.02
C GLU A 117 13.87 -0.97 10.18
N ALA A 118 12.72 -0.55 10.70
CA ALA A 118 11.89 0.47 10.05
C ALA A 118 12.64 1.83 9.97
N ILE A 119 13.29 2.24 11.06
CA ILE A 119 14.10 3.48 11.11
C ILE A 119 15.20 3.46 10.06
N ASP A 120 15.95 2.35 9.95
CA ASP A 120 17.08 2.23 9.03
C ASP A 120 16.63 2.40 7.57
N ILE A 121 15.47 1.81 7.22
CA ILE A 121 14.88 1.97 5.89
C ILE A 121 14.45 3.42 5.64
N TYR A 122 13.72 4.06 6.58
CA TYR A 122 13.27 5.44 6.41
C TYR A 122 14.45 6.42 6.26
N LYS A 123 15.50 6.29 7.08
CA LYS A 123 16.71 7.10 6.96
C LYS A 123 17.40 6.91 5.61
N LYS A 124 17.50 5.67 5.12
CA LYS A 124 18.08 5.37 3.81
C LYS A 124 17.30 6.04 2.67
N ILE A 125 15.97 6.08 2.74
CA ILE A 125 15.14 6.76 1.74
C ILE A 125 15.33 8.28 1.82
N LEU A 126 15.31 8.86 3.03
CA LEU A 126 15.49 10.31 3.23
C LEU A 126 16.86 10.83 2.77
N ALA A 127 17.91 10.03 2.92
CA ALA A 127 19.24 10.37 2.41
C ALA A 127 19.24 10.64 0.89
N ASN A 128 18.40 9.91 0.15
CA ASN A 128 18.28 10.03 -1.30
C ASN A 128 17.18 11.01 -1.75
N LYS A 129 16.16 11.26 -0.91
CA LYS A 129 14.99 12.09 -1.24
C LYS A 129 14.62 13.02 -0.08
N LYS A 130 15.30 14.16 0.02
CA LYS A 130 15.25 15.07 1.17
C LYS A 130 13.88 15.71 1.48
N ASN A 131 12.92 15.67 0.56
CA ASN A 131 11.64 16.42 0.69
C ASN A 131 10.45 15.56 1.17
N PHE A 132 10.65 14.35 1.67
CA PHE A 132 9.58 13.48 2.15
C PHE A 132 9.24 13.75 3.62
N ILE A 133 8.55 14.85 3.89
CA ILE A 133 8.18 15.29 5.26
C ILE A 133 7.42 14.19 6.02
N ALA A 134 6.56 13.42 5.35
CA ALA A 134 5.84 12.31 5.98
C ALA A 134 6.78 11.26 6.62
N LEU A 135 7.97 11.02 6.06
CA LEU A 135 8.91 10.03 6.62
C LEU A 135 9.54 10.49 7.94
N ASN A 136 9.68 11.81 8.13
CA ASN A 136 10.11 12.37 9.41
C ASN A 136 9.10 12.06 10.51
N VAL A 137 7.80 12.16 10.20
CA VAL A 137 6.73 11.75 11.12
C VAL A 137 6.79 10.25 11.43
N TYR A 138 6.99 9.39 10.42
CA TYR A 138 7.12 7.94 10.66
C TYR A 138 8.38 7.59 11.47
N LEU A 139 9.49 8.29 11.27
CA LEU A 139 10.69 8.16 12.12
C LEU A 139 10.41 8.55 13.56
N ALA A 140 9.76 9.70 13.77
CA ALA A 140 9.37 10.17 15.10
C ALA A 140 8.48 9.13 15.81
N LEU A 141 7.54 8.51 15.09
CA LEU A 141 6.69 7.43 15.63
C LEU A 141 7.49 6.19 16.02
N CYS A 142 8.49 5.78 15.23
CA CYS A 142 9.38 4.67 15.61
C CYS A 142 10.19 5.01 16.86
N TYR A 143 10.74 6.22 16.95
CA TYR A 143 11.50 6.66 18.12
C TYR A 143 10.65 6.71 19.38
N TYR A 144 9.42 7.20 19.26
CA TYR A 144 8.45 7.18 20.34
C TYR A 144 8.18 5.76 20.84
N LYS A 145 8.02 4.79 19.92
CA LYS A 145 7.81 3.37 20.26
C LYS A 145 9.02 2.68 20.90
N LEU A 146 10.21 3.27 20.80
CA LEU A 146 11.44 2.84 21.45
C LEU A 146 11.75 3.63 22.73
N ASP A 147 10.81 4.46 23.20
CA ASP A 147 10.97 5.36 24.36
C ASP A 147 12.06 6.43 24.20
N TYR A 148 12.50 6.70 22.97
CA TYR A 148 13.44 7.78 22.65
C TYR A 148 12.67 9.09 22.41
N TYR A 149 11.99 9.57 23.45
CA TYR A 149 11.07 10.71 23.36
C TYR A 149 11.75 12.01 22.92
N ASP A 150 12.96 12.29 23.43
CA ASP A 150 13.73 13.49 23.05
C ASP A 150 14.07 13.49 21.55
N VAL A 151 14.47 12.34 21.02
CA VAL A 151 14.79 12.17 19.60
C VAL A 151 13.52 12.25 18.75
N SER A 152 12.41 11.69 19.23
CA SER A 152 11.11 11.74 18.57
C SER A 152 10.64 13.19 18.36
N LEU A 153 10.75 14.04 19.39
CA LEU A 153 10.29 15.42 19.35
C LEU A 153 11.05 16.28 18.32
N VAL A 154 12.37 16.09 18.21
CA VAL A 154 13.20 16.85 17.25
C VAL A 154 13.18 16.27 15.83
N SER A 155 12.51 15.13 15.62
CA SER A 155 12.43 14.47 14.32
C SER A 155 11.27 14.99 13.46
N ILE A 156 10.39 15.85 13.97
CA ILE A 156 9.27 16.47 13.23
C ILE A 156 9.69 17.85 12.71
#